data_AF-A0A699QA05-F1
#
_entry.id   AF-A0A699QA05-F1
#
_cell.length_a   1.000
_cell.length_b   1.000
_cell.length_c   1.000
_cell.angle_alpha   90.00
_cell.angle_beta   90.00
_cell.angle_gamma   90.00
#
_symmetry.space_group_name_H-M   'P 1'
#
loop_
_entity.id
_entity.type
_entity.pdbx_description
1 polymer ?
#
loop_
_entity_poly.entity_id
_entity_poly.type
_entity_poly.pdbx_seq_one_letter_code
_entity_poly.pdbx_strand_id
1 'polypeptide(L)'
;DGIAAALEALAATMANTDIPNRNLRSKETPVAKKENYKEFISGQPFYFNGTKGAIGLIHWFKRTESVFLRSKCTEEDRVTFATGTLTNDALSWWNAYAQPIGI
;
A
#
# COMPACT_ATOMS: atom_id res chain seq x y z
N ASP A 1 -6.17 21.26 17.57
CA ASP A 1 -5.43 21.31 16.28
C ASP A 1 -4.15 20.46 16.24
N GLY A 2 -4.18 19.21 16.71
CA GLY A 2 -2.99 18.34 16.75
C GLY A 2 -2.90 17.30 15.63
N ILE A 3 -4.04 16.89 15.07
CA ILE A 3 -4.10 15.83 14.06
C ILE A 3 -3.57 16.32 12.71
N ALA A 4 -3.85 17.57 12.34
CA ALA A 4 -3.35 18.18 11.11
C ALA A 4 -1.82 18.30 11.13
N ALA A 5 -1.23 18.73 12.25
CA ALA A 5 0.22 18.82 12.40
C ALA A 5 0.90 17.44 12.35
N ALA A 6 0.28 16.40 12.90
CA ALA A 6 0.80 15.05 12.82
C ALA A 6 0.73 14.47 11.39
N LEU A 7 -0.32 14.79 10.64
CA LEU A 7 -0.48 14.38 9.25
C LEU A 7 0.56 15.06 8.34
N GLU A 8 0.77 16.37 8.53
CA GLU A 8 1.82 17.14 7.83
C GLU A 8 3.23 16.64 8.15
N ALA A 9 3.50 16.30 9.42
CA ALA A 9 4.79 15.73 9.81
C ALA A 9 5.05 14.36 9.14
N LEU A 10 4.02 13.53 8.99
CA LEU A 10 4.12 12.25 8.29
C LEU A 10 4.36 12.47 6.78
N ALA A 11 3.68 13.45 6.17
CA ALA A 11 3.88 13.83 4.77
C ALA A 11 5.30 14.36 4.49
N ALA A 12 5.84 15.21 5.37
CA ALA A 12 7.19 15.74 5.25
C ALA A 12 8.29 14.68 5.46
N THR A 13 7.99 13.62 6.22
CA THR A 13 8.93 12.50 6.42
C THR A 13 9.04 11.61 5.18
N MET A 14 7.98 11.48 4.39
CA MET A 14 8.00 10.73 3.11
C MET A 14 8.74 11.45 1.98
N ALA A 15 8.91 12.78 2.06
CA ALA A 15 9.59 13.57 1.04
C ALA A 15 11.13 13.58 1.17
N ASN A 16 11.68 13.16 2.31
CA ASN A 16 13.12 13.31 2.65
C ASN A 16 13.92 12.00 2.65
N THR A 17 13.41 10.90 2.10
CA THR A 17 14.25 9.74 1.79
C THR A 17 15.04 10.03 0.52
N ASP A 18 16.22 10.62 0.67
CA ASP A 18 17.26 10.58 -0.35
C ASP A 18 17.57 9.10 -0.65
N ILE A 19 17.06 8.61 -1.79
CA ILE A 19 17.24 7.23 -2.25
C ILE A 19 18.68 7.09 -2.77
N PRO A 20 19.56 6.27 -2.18
CA PRO A 20 20.82 5.93 -2.81
C PRO A 20 20.55 4.94 -3.95
N ASN A 21 20.71 5.45 -5.18
CA ASN A 21 21.11 4.72 -6.39
C ASN A 21 20.17 3.63 -6.96
N ARG A 22 19.43 4.02 -8.01
CA ARG A 22 18.49 3.26 -8.87
C ARG A 22 19.10 2.14 -9.76
N ASN A 23 20.14 1.42 -9.32
CA ASN A 23 20.84 0.48 -10.21
C ASN A 23 20.76 -1.01 -9.85
N LEU A 24 20.04 -1.42 -8.81
CA LEU A 24 19.59 -2.81 -8.72
C LEU A 24 18.19 -2.90 -9.29
N ARG A 25 18.13 -2.98 -10.62
CA ARG A 25 16.98 -3.45 -11.37
C ARG A 25 16.54 -4.80 -10.76
N SER A 26 15.57 -4.78 -9.86
CA SER A 26 14.69 -5.93 -9.61
C SER A 26 14.00 -6.21 -10.93
N LYS A 27 14.69 -6.96 -11.79
CA LYS A 27 14.17 -7.52 -13.02
C LYS A 27 13.30 -8.70 -12.62
N GLU A 28 12.34 -8.47 -11.73
CA GLU A 28 11.35 -9.45 -11.38
C GLU A 28 10.58 -9.75 -12.66
N THR A 29 10.69 -11.01 -13.09
CA THR A 29 9.95 -11.47 -14.25
C THR A 29 8.46 -11.36 -13.93
N PRO A 30 7.59 -11.07 -14.92
CA PRO A 30 6.14 -10.98 -14.71
C PRO A 30 5.53 -12.23 -14.02
N VAL A 31 6.22 -13.37 -14.12
CA VAL A 31 5.86 -14.62 -13.44
C VAL A 31 6.04 -14.51 -11.92
N ALA A 32 7.17 -13.97 -11.43
CA ALA A 32 7.43 -13.83 -10.00
C ALA A 32 6.42 -12.88 -9.32
N LYS A 33 6.08 -11.76 -9.96
CA LYS A 33 5.04 -10.84 -9.46
C LYS A 33 3.67 -11.50 -9.36
N LYS A 34 3.33 -12.35 -10.33
CA LYS A 34 2.07 -13.11 -10.35
C LYS A 34 2.02 -14.14 -9.22
N GLU A 35 3.14 -14.79 -8.91
CA GLU A 35 3.26 -15.73 -7.79
C GLU A 35 3.14 -15.02 -6.44
N ASN A 36 3.82 -13.88 -6.26
CA ASN A 36 3.72 -13.05 -5.04
C ASN A 36 2.29 -12.56 -4.81
N TYR A 37 1.58 -12.13 -5.85
CA TYR A 37 0.18 -11.72 -5.73
C TYR A 37 -0.73 -12.89 -5.32
N LYS A 38 -0.47 -14.10 -5.85
CA LYS A 38 -1.23 -15.31 -5.46
C LYS A 38 -1.02 -15.64 -3.98
N GLU A 39 0.19 -15.52 -3.46
CA GLU A 39 0.49 -15.69 -2.03
C GLU A 39 -0.15 -14.60 -1.17
N PHE A 40 -0.18 -13.37 -1.66
CA PHE A 40 -0.86 -12.27 -0.99
C PHE A 40 -2.37 -12.54 -0.86
N ILE A 41 -3.04 -12.92 -1.94
CA ILE A 41 -4.48 -13.23 -1.94
C ILE A 41 -4.80 -14.51 -1.14
N SER A 42 -3.94 -15.52 -1.20
CA SER A 42 -4.11 -16.74 -0.37
C SER A 42 -4.05 -16.43 1.12
N GLY A 43 -3.35 -15.36 1.49
CA GLY A 43 -3.30 -14.82 2.84
C GLY A 43 -4.62 -14.21 3.35
N GLN A 44 -5.66 -14.14 2.52
CA GLN A 44 -6.96 -13.55 2.83
C GLN A 44 -6.83 -12.10 3.32
N PRO A 45 -6.39 -11.20 2.43
CA PRO A 45 -6.27 -9.79 2.77
C PRO A 45 -7.63 -9.21 3.13
N PHE A 46 -7.60 -8.23 4.02
CA PHE A 46 -8.82 -7.55 4.44
C PHE A 46 -9.19 -6.49 3.40
N TYR A 47 -10.44 -6.49 2.95
CA TYR A 47 -10.93 -5.46 2.02
C TYR A 47 -11.41 -4.24 2.80
N PHE A 48 -11.00 -3.06 2.36
CA PHE A 48 -11.42 -1.80 2.98
C PHE A 48 -12.30 -1.01 2.03
N ASN A 49 -13.50 -0.65 2.51
CA ASN A 49 -14.52 0.03 1.71
C ASN A 49 -14.65 1.53 2.02
N GLY A 50 -13.87 2.06 2.96
CA GLY A 50 -13.92 3.47 3.36
C GLY A 50 -14.89 3.80 4.50
N THR A 51 -15.83 2.91 4.88
CA THR A 51 -16.95 3.30 5.76
C THR A 51 -16.67 3.19 7.25
N LYS A 52 -15.62 2.48 7.65
CA LYS A 52 -15.26 2.20 9.05
C LYS A 52 -14.36 3.28 9.69
N GLY A 53 -14.11 4.39 9.00
CA GLY A 53 -13.29 5.50 9.48
C GLY A 53 -11.87 5.11 9.89
N ALA A 54 -11.26 5.89 10.78
CA ALA A 54 -9.87 5.70 11.22
C ALA A 54 -9.61 4.33 11.88
N ILE A 55 -10.56 3.82 12.66
CA ILE A 55 -10.44 2.50 13.31
C ILE A 55 -10.40 1.40 12.24
N GLY A 56 -11.28 1.48 11.24
CA GLY A 56 -11.29 0.56 10.11
C GLY A 56 -9.99 0.60 9.31
N LEU A 57 -9.46 1.80 9.10
CA LEU A 57 -8.19 2.01 8.40
C LEU A 57 -7.02 1.39 9.16
N ILE A 58 -6.91 1.62 10.48
CA ILE A 58 -5.85 1.02 11.32
C ILE A 58 -5.93 -0.51 11.29
N HIS A 59 -7.14 -1.07 11.37
CA HIS A 59 -7.32 -2.51 11.31
C HIS A 59 -6.88 -3.07 9.95
N TRP A 60 -7.29 -2.41 8.86
CA TRP A 60 -6.88 -2.79 7.52
C TRP A 60 -5.35 -2.77 7.37
N PHE A 61 -4.67 -1.69 7.80
CA PHE A 61 -3.21 -1.61 7.77
C PHE A 61 -2.54 -2.77 8.50
N LYS A 62 -2.90 -3.01 9.76
CA LYS A 62 -2.32 -4.10 10.57
C LYS A 62 -2.50 -5.48 9.91
N ARG A 63 -3.66 -5.72 9.30
CA ARG A 63 -3.95 -7.00 8.65
C ARG A 63 -3.18 -7.15 7.35
N THR A 64 -3.11 -6.11 6.55
CA THR A 64 -2.37 -6.09 5.28
C THR A 64 -0.86 -6.22 5.51
N GLU A 65 -0.30 -5.57 6.54
CA GLU A 65 1.10 -5.77 6.95
C GLU A 65 1.41 -7.21 7.36
N SER A 66 0.51 -7.84 8.12
CA SER A 66 0.66 -9.25 8.51
C SER A 66 0.64 -10.18 7.31
N VAL A 67 -0.20 -9.89 6.30
CA VAL A 67 -0.22 -10.66 5.05
C VAL A 67 1.11 -10.50 4.31
N PHE A 68 1.62 -9.27 4.17
CA PHE A 68 2.91 -9.02 3.50
C PHE A 68 4.08 -9.76 4.13
N LEU A 69 4.13 -9.78 5.47
CA LEU A 69 5.20 -10.49 6.18
C LEU A 69 5.18 -11.99 5.89
N ARG A 70 3.99 -12.58 5.67
CA ARG A 70 3.82 -14.00 5.38
C ARG A 70 4.04 -14.34 3.89
N SER A 71 3.62 -13.46 2.98
CA SER A 71 3.68 -13.68 1.53
C SER A 71 5.01 -13.27 0.88
N LYS A 72 6.02 -12.91 1.69
CA LYS A 72 7.35 -12.47 1.23
C LYS A 72 7.31 -11.43 0.10
N CYS A 73 6.29 -10.56 0.09
CA CYS A 73 6.15 -9.55 -0.94
C CYS A 73 7.32 -8.57 -0.88
N THR A 74 7.88 -8.22 -2.03
CA THR A 74 8.88 -7.15 -2.15
C THR A 74 8.25 -5.81 -1.82
N GLU A 75 9.04 -4.89 -1.28
CA GLU A 75 8.54 -3.55 -0.91
C GLU A 75 7.92 -2.80 -2.09
N GLU A 76 8.45 -3.05 -3.30
CA GLU A 76 8.00 -2.49 -4.57
C GLU A 76 6.55 -2.89 -4.92
N ASP A 77 6.12 -4.10 -4.57
CA ASP A 77 4.80 -4.63 -4.91
C ASP A 77 3.74 -4.36 -3.81
N ARG A 78 4.17 -3.97 -2.59
CA ARG A 78 3.26 -3.80 -1.43
C ARG A 78 2.18 -2.76 -1.69
N VAL A 79 2.53 -1.62 -2.29
CA VAL A 79 1.55 -0.55 -2.59
C VAL A 79 0.50 -1.07 -3.57
N THR A 80 0.93 -1.66 -4.68
CA THR A 80 0.05 -2.21 -5.72
C THR A 80 -0.88 -3.31 -5.20
N PHE A 81 -0.39 -4.17 -4.31
CA PHE A 81 -1.20 -5.25 -3.74
C PHE A 81 -2.17 -4.72 -2.68
N ALA A 82 -1.74 -3.78 -1.84
CA ALA A 82 -2.61 -3.16 -0.84
C ALA A 82 -3.74 -2.37 -1.53
N THR A 83 -3.45 -1.59 -2.56
CA THR A 83 -4.46 -0.82 -3.30
C THR A 83 -5.47 -1.72 -4.00
N GLY A 84 -5.07 -2.92 -4.44
CA GLY A 84 -5.96 -3.97 -4.93
C GLY A 84 -7.00 -4.50 -3.91
N THR A 85 -6.88 -4.15 -2.62
CA THR A 85 -7.84 -4.51 -1.57
C THR A 85 -8.80 -3.37 -1.20
N LEU A 86 -8.62 -2.19 -1.81
CA LEU A 86 -9.54 -1.07 -1.64
C LEU A 86 -10.81 -1.30 -2.47
N THR A 87 -11.95 -0.93 -1.90
CA THR A 87 -13.27 -1.09 -2.52
C THR A 87 -14.11 0.17 -2.30
N ASN A 88 -15.16 0.36 -3.12
CA ASN A 88 -16.13 1.46 -3.00
C ASN A 88 -15.48 2.83 -2.82
N ASP A 89 -15.84 3.56 -1.75
CA ASP A 89 -15.41 4.92 -1.50
C ASP A 89 -13.89 5.03 -1.34
N ALA A 90 -13.26 4.01 -0.74
CA ALA A 90 -11.80 3.98 -0.59
C ALA A 90 -11.08 3.83 -1.94
N LEU A 91 -11.63 3.01 -2.84
CA LEU A 91 -11.08 2.85 -4.19
C LEU A 91 -11.28 4.12 -5.03
N SER A 92 -12.46 4.74 -4.94
CA SER A 92 -12.74 6.02 -5.61
C SER A 92 -11.78 7.13 -5.16
N TRP A 93 -11.53 7.22 -3.85
CA TRP A 93 -10.57 8.16 -3.29
C TRP A 93 -9.14 7.91 -3.79
N TRP A 94 -8.69 6.64 -3.78
CA TRP A 94 -7.35 6.29 -4.26
C TRP A 94 -7.16 6.64 -5.74
N ASN A 95 -8.15 6.34 -6.59
CA ASN A 95 -8.07 6.64 -8.02
C ASN A 95 -7.99 8.15 -8.29
N ALA A 96 -8.75 8.96 -7.54
CA ALA A 96 -8.67 10.41 -7.64
C ALA A 96 -7.29 10.96 -7.21
N TYR A 97 -6.67 10.33 -6.21
CA TYR A 97 -5.34 10.71 -5.71
C TYR A 97 -4.19 10.25 -6.61
N ALA A 98 -4.27 9.03 -7.16
CA ALA A 98 -3.22 8.43 -7.97
C ALA A 98 -3.14 9.03 -9.39
N GLN A 99 -4.27 9.49 -9.94
CA GLN A 99 -4.35 10.11 -11.28
C GLN A 99 -3.33 11.24 -11.52
N PRO A 100 -3.19 12.25 -10.63
CA PRO A 100 -2.20 13.31 -10.82
C PRO A 100 -0.74 12.87 -10.61
N ILE A 101 -0.50 11.76 -9.91
CA ILE A 101 0.84 11.28 -9.54
C ILE A 101 1.41 10.31 -10.60
N GLY A 102 0.55 9.71 -11.42
CA GLY A 102 0.97 8.82 -12.52
C GLY A 102 1.51 7.47 -12.05
N ILE A 103 1.01 6.98 -10.91
CA ILE A 103 1.23 5.61 -10.42
C ILE A 103 0.39 4.61 -11.23
#